data_AF-B0N0M4-F1
#
_entry.id   AF-B0N0M4-F1
#
_cell.length_a   1.000
_cell.length_b   1.000
_cell.length_c   1.000
_cell.angle_alpha   90.00
_cell.angle_beta   90.00
_cell.angle_gamma   90.00
#
_symmetry.space_group_name_H-M   'P 1'
#
loop_
_entity.id
_entity.type
_entity.pdbx_description
1 polymer ?
#
loop_
_entity_poly.entity_id
_entity_poly.type
_entity_poly.pdbx_seq_one_letter_code
_entity_poly.pdbx_strand_id
1 'polypeptide(L)'
;MTLNELFDIYIEDVDMINQVTTTDSIKYRYKSHLKPVFGNIELEAIDPKSIKKFQKDMVEGVYGSRSGDVFSVSYINLIVELLKRLIKYSVLMNCFTPTVEQS
;
A
#
# COMPACT_ATOMS: atom_id res chain seq x y z
N MET A 1 -10.00 -10.85 3.59
CA MET A 1 -10.27 -9.52 2.97
C MET A 1 -9.05 -9.21 2.14
N THR A 2 -9.23 -8.75 0.91
CA THR A 2 -8.13 -8.34 0.03
C THR A 2 -7.67 -6.92 0.31
N LEU A 3 -6.47 -6.56 -0.15
CA LEU A 3 -6.00 -5.18 -0.06
C LEU A 3 -6.87 -4.19 -0.86
N ASN A 4 -7.53 -4.61 -1.94
CA ASN A 4 -8.48 -3.76 -2.69
C ASN A 4 -9.69 -3.41 -1.83
N GLU A 5 -10.32 -4.42 -1.22
CA GLU A 5 -11.49 -4.20 -0.35
C GLU A 5 -11.14 -3.29 0.83
N LEU A 6 -9.98 -3.51 1.47
CA LEU A 6 -9.49 -2.64 2.54
C LEU A 6 -9.27 -1.20 2.06
N PHE A 7 -8.72 -1.03 0.85
CA PHE A 7 -8.45 0.30 0.31
C PHE A 7 -9.73 1.08 0.03
N ASP A 8 -10.77 0.42 -0.46
CA ASP A 8 -12.06 1.06 -0.72
C ASP A 8 -12.68 1.59 0.59
N ILE A 9 -12.61 0.82 1.69
CA ILE A 9 -13.03 1.28 3.02
C ILE A 9 -12.13 2.44 3.50
N TYR A 10 -10.81 2.27 3.42
CA TYR A 10 -9.86 3.28 3.88
C TYR A 10 -10.01 4.63 3.16
N ILE A 11 -10.28 4.61 1.85
CA ILE A 11 -10.33 5.85 1.07
C ILE A 11 -11.63 6.63 1.32
N GLU A 12 -12.73 5.94 1.67
CA GLU A 12 -13.97 6.58 2.12
C GLU A 12 -13.72 7.40 3.40
N ASP A 13 -13.05 6.80 4.39
CA ASP A 13 -12.68 7.49 5.63
C ASP A 13 -11.78 8.70 5.35
N VAL A 14 -10.77 8.54 4.49
CA VAL A 14 -9.85 9.64 4.13
C VAL A 14 -10.58 10.77 3.44
N ASP A 15 -11.52 10.48 2.54
CA ASP A 15 -12.28 11.49 1.80
C ASP A 15 -13.14 12.36 2.72
N MET A 16 -13.60 11.81 3.85
CA MET A 16 -14.39 12.56 4.84
C MET A 16 -13.59 13.63 5.61
N ILE A 17 -12.27 13.42 5.80
CA ILE A 17 -11.45 14.27 6.69
C ILE A 17 -10.37 15.08 5.97
N ASN A 18 -10.05 14.74 4.71
CA ASN A 18 -8.95 15.36 3.98
C ASN A 18 -9.42 16.22 2.80
N GLN A 19 -8.54 17.12 2.34
CA GLN A 19 -8.74 17.84 1.08
C GLN A 19 -8.70 16.87 -0.11
N VAL A 20 -9.54 17.14 -1.12
CA VAL A 20 -9.67 16.36 -2.36
C VAL A 20 -8.32 16.03 -3.01
N THR A 21 -7.41 17.00 -3.07
CA THR A 21 -6.07 16.85 -3.67
C THR A 21 -5.20 15.81 -2.95
N THR A 22 -5.38 15.67 -1.63
CA THR A 22 -4.68 14.67 -0.82
C THR A 22 -5.26 13.30 -1.09
N THR A 23 -6.59 13.17 -1.13
CA THR A 23 -7.29 11.93 -1.50
C THR A 23 -6.90 11.45 -2.89
N ASP A 24 -6.85 12.35 -3.88
CA ASP A 24 -6.44 12.03 -5.25
C ASP A 24 -5.01 11.51 -5.34
N SER A 25 -4.10 12.14 -4.59
CA SER A 25 -2.70 11.69 -4.51
C SER A 25 -2.57 10.29 -3.91
N ILE A 26 -3.42 9.94 -2.93
CA ILE A 26 -3.47 8.60 -2.33
C ILE A 26 -4.04 7.59 -3.34
N LYS A 27 -5.19 7.91 -3.96
CA LYS A 27 -5.82 7.11 -5.02
C LYS A 27 -4.84 6.81 -6.15
N TYR A 28 -4.09 7.81 -6.61
CA TYR A 28 -3.12 7.65 -7.68
C TYR A 28 -2.00 6.67 -7.32
N ARG A 29 -1.38 6.84 -6.13
CA ARG A 29 -0.31 5.95 -5.68
C ARG A 29 -0.80 4.51 -5.53
N TYR A 30 -1.98 4.32 -4.95
CA TYR A 30 -2.57 3.01 -4.80
C TYR A 30 -2.83 2.36 -6.16
N LYS A 31 -3.60 3.02 -7.04
CA LYS A 31 -4.00 2.48 -8.33
C LYS A 31 -2.82 2.16 -9.24
N SER A 32 -1.78 2.99 -9.22
CA SER A 32 -0.65 2.86 -10.13
C SER A 32 0.37 1.82 -9.66
N HIS A 33 0.57 1.67 -8.35
CA HIS A 33 1.72 0.91 -7.82
C HIS A 33 1.31 -0.26 -6.92
N LEU A 34 0.36 -0.05 -6.01
CA LEU A 34 -0.02 -1.09 -5.03
C LEU A 34 -1.06 -2.04 -5.60
N LYS A 35 -2.08 -1.53 -6.31
CA LYS A 35 -3.16 -2.33 -6.87
C LYS A 35 -2.67 -3.45 -7.82
N PRO A 36 -1.74 -3.20 -8.76
CA PRO A 36 -1.27 -4.24 -9.67
C PRO A 36 -0.49 -5.37 -8.98
N VAL A 37 0.13 -5.09 -7.83
CA VAL A 37 1.01 -6.03 -7.14
C VAL A 37 0.31 -6.72 -5.97
N PHE A 38 -0.40 -5.96 -5.15
CA PHE A 38 -1.00 -6.42 -3.89
C PHE A 38 -2.52 -6.36 -3.86
N GLY A 39 -3.18 -5.70 -4.82
CA GLY A 39 -4.62 -5.39 -4.74
C GLY A 39 -5.52 -6.61 -4.51
N ASN A 40 -5.20 -7.73 -5.16
CA ASN A 40 -5.97 -8.98 -5.04
C ASN A 40 -5.39 -9.96 -4.00
N ILE A 41 -4.37 -9.55 -3.24
CA ILE A 41 -3.76 -10.39 -2.21
C ILE A 41 -4.58 -10.25 -0.93
N GLU A 42 -4.92 -11.38 -0.30
CA GLU A 42 -5.50 -11.42 1.05
C GLU A 42 -4.55 -10.77 2.06
N LEU A 43 -5.08 -9.98 2.99
CA LEU A 43 -4.26 -9.23 3.94
C LEU A 43 -3.31 -10.14 4.76
N GLU A 44 -3.76 -11.34 5.10
CA GLU A 44 -3.00 -12.35 5.85
C GLU A 44 -1.81 -12.91 5.06
N ALA A 45 -1.84 -12.81 3.74
CA ALA A 45 -0.76 -13.28 2.86
C ALA A 45 0.31 -12.21 2.60
N ILE A 46 0.10 -10.95 3.04
CA ILE A 46 1.07 -9.88 2.88
C ILE A 46 2.09 -9.94 4.02
N ASP A 47 3.23 -10.58 3.75
CA ASP A 47 4.32 -10.70 4.72
C ASP A 47 5.42 -9.61 4.56
N PRO A 48 6.27 -9.40 5.58
CA PRO A 48 7.36 -8.42 5.51
C PRO A 48 8.40 -8.67 4.40
N LYS A 49 8.59 -9.91 3.95
CA LYS A 49 9.53 -10.24 2.85
C LYS A 49 8.97 -9.75 1.52
N SER A 50 7.68 -9.93 1.28
CA SER A 50 7.00 -9.46 0.05
C SER A 50 7.09 -7.93 -0.08
N ILE A 51 6.91 -7.20 1.02
CA ILE A 51 7.05 -5.74 1.07
C ILE A 51 8.49 -5.30 0.77
N LYS A 52 9.48 -5.95 1.40
CA LYS A 52 10.91 -5.65 1.16
C LYS A 52 11.31 -5.93 -0.29
N LYS A 53 10.82 -7.04 -0.85
CA LYS A 53 11.05 -7.39 -2.26
C LYS A 53 10.46 -6.32 -3.18
N PHE A 54 9.21 -5.92 -2.97
CA PHE A 54 8.57 -4.86 -3.75
C PHE A 54 9.35 -3.54 -3.68
N GLN A 55 9.78 -3.11 -2.49
CA GLN A 55 10.60 -1.90 -2.35
C GLN A 55 11.93 -2.01 -3.12
N LYS A 56 12.60 -3.17 -3.06
CA LYS A 56 13.84 -3.42 -3.80
C LYS A 56 13.61 -3.38 -5.31
N ASP A 57 12.58 -4.07 -5.80
CA ASP A 57 12.20 -4.09 -7.22
C ASP A 57 11.90 -2.67 -7.75
N MET A 58 11.28 -1.80 -6.95
CA MET A 58 11.07 -0.39 -7.31
C MET A 58 12.39 0.39 -7.43
N VAL A 59 13.34 0.17 -6.52
CA VAL A 59 14.67 0.81 -6.55
C VAL A 59 15.50 0.32 -7.74
N GLU A 60 15.34 -0.95 -8.12
CA GLU A 60 16.00 -1.55 -9.28
C GLU A 60 15.33 -1.19 -10.62
N GLY A 61 14.23 -0.43 -10.59
CA GLY A 61 13.55 0.04 -11.80
C GLY A 61 12.65 -0.99 -12.48
N VAL A 62 12.32 -2.10 -11.80
CA VAL A 62 11.37 -3.11 -12.31
C VAL A 62 9.99 -2.49 -12.54
N TYR A 63 9.60 -1.55 -11.67
CA TYR A 63 8.40 -0.74 -11.79
C TYR A 63 8.83 0.69 -12.16
N GLY A 64 9.25 0.88 -13.41
CA GLY A 64 9.67 2.18 -13.93
C GLY A 64 8.50 3.14 -14.18
N SER A 65 8.82 4.42 -14.30
CA SER A 65 7.86 5.44 -14.76
C SER A 65 7.45 5.18 -16.22
N ARG A 66 6.44 5.92 -16.72
CA ARG A 66 6.06 5.86 -18.14
C ARG A 66 7.20 6.25 -19.09
N SER A 67 8.20 7.00 -18.62
CA SER A 67 9.40 7.37 -19.37
C SER A 67 10.55 6.37 -19.24
N GLY A 68 10.37 5.29 -18.46
CA GLY A 68 11.41 4.30 -18.19
C GLY A 68 12.37 4.71 -17.07
N ASP A 69 12.12 5.84 -16.41
CA ASP A 69 12.96 6.33 -15.32
C ASP A 69 12.65 5.60 -14.00
N VAL A 70 13.70 5.37 -13.20
CA VAL A 70 13.56 4.88 -11.83
C VAL A 70 12.94 5.99 -10.97
N PHE A 71 11.94 5.63 -10.16
CA PHE A 71 11.33 6.57 -9.23
C PHE A 71 12.34 7.06 -8.17
N SER A 72 12.20 8.30 -7.72
CA SER A 72 13.02 8.79 -6.62
C SER A 72 12.79 7.98 -5.34
N VAL A 73 13.84 7.82 -4.54
CA VAL A 73 13.76 7.10 -3.24
C VAL A 73 12.67 7.70 -2.35
N SER A 74 12.52 9.03 -2.35
CA SER A 74 11.46 9.71 -1.59
C SER A 74 10.06 9.29 -2.05
N TYR A 75 9.82 9.16 -3.35
CA TYR A 75 8.54 8.74 -3.89
C TYR A 75 8.25 7.26 -3.62
N ILE A 76 9.27 6.39 -3.75
CA ILE A 76 9.17 4.98 -3.38
C ILE A 76 8.79 4.83 -1.90
N ASN A 77 9.40 5.62 -1.02
CA ASN A 77 9.07 5.61 0.40
C ASN A 77 7.60 5.99 0.65
N LEU A 78 7.06 7.00 -0.04
CA LEU A 78 5.65 7.37 0.08
C LEU A 78 4.69 6.22 -0.29
N ILE A 79 5.05 5.42 -1.31
CA ILE A 79 4.25 4.27 -1.74
C ILE A 79 4.31 3.16 -0.68
N VAL A 80 5.50 2.83 -0.19
CA VAL A 80 5.69 1.80 0.84
C VAL A 80 5.03 2.21 2.16
N GLU A 81 5.06 3.49 2.51
CA GLU A 81 4.36 4.04 3.68
C GLU A 81 2.84 3.96 3.54
N LEU A 82 2.30 4.15 2.33
CA LEU A 82 0.87 3.93 2.08
C LEU A 82 0.50 2.46 2.33
N LEU A 83 1.28 1.50 1.82
CA LEU A 83 1.03 0.08 2.05
C LEU A 83 1.07 -0.26 3.56
N LYS A 84 2.09 0.21 4.28
CA LYS A 84 2.19 0.00 5.74
C LYS A 84 1.02 0.63 6.51
N ARG A 85 0.54 1.78 6.06
CA ARG A 85 -0.60 2.47 6.67
C ARG A 85 -1.91 1.70 6.46
N LEU A 86 -2.11 1.11 5.29
CA LEU A 86 -3.25 0.22 5.04
C LEU A 86 -3.21 -0.99 5.98
N ILE A 87 -2.06 -1.66 6.11
CA ILE A 87 -1.92 -2.81 7.03
C ILE A 87 -2.18 -2.41 8.50
N LYS A 88 -1.71 -1.23 8.92
CA LYS A 88 -2.03 -0.71 10.27
C LYS A 88 -3.53 -0.44 10.43
N TYR A 89 -4.16 0.09 9.39
CA TYR A 89 -5.59 0.37 9.39
C TYR A 89 -6.42 -0.92 9.46
N SER A 90 -6.04 -2.01 8.77
CA SER A 90 -6.75 -3.29 8.89
C SER A 90 -6.67 -3.90 10.29
N VAL A 91 -5.54 -3.73 10.98
CA VAL A 91 -5.39 -4.14 12.38
C VAL A 91 -6.37 -3.34 13.26
N LEU A 92 -6.46 -2.02 13.08
CA LEU A 92 -7.34 -1.15 13.85
C LEU A 92 -8.83 -1.48 13.64
N MET A 93 -9.21 -1.82 12.41
CA MET A 93 -10.57 -2.19 12.06
C MET A 93 -10.96 -3.61 12.48
N ASN A 94 -10.08 -4.34 13.21
CA ASN A 94 -10.23 -5.76 13.54
C ASN A 94 -10.47 -6.65 12.31
N CYS A 95 -10.08 -6.20 11.12
CA CYS A 95 -10.11 -7.00 9.91
C CYS A 95 -8.95 -8.02 9.88
N PHE A 96 -7.99 -7.89 10.80
CA PHE A 96 -6.85 -8.78 11.00
C PHE A 96 -6.45 -8.78 12.49
N THR A 97 -6.25 -9.95 13.07
CA THR A 97 -5.61 -10.09 14.39
C THR A 97 -4.14 -10.46 14.16
N PRO A 98 -3.15 -9.64 14.56
CA PRO A 98 -1.78 -10.08 14.53
C PRO A 98 -1.64 -11.24 15.50
N THR A 99 -1.33 -12.44 15.01
CA THR A 99 -0.75 -13.49 15.84
C THR A 99 0.62 -13.00 16.29
N VAL A 100 0.64 -12.23 17.37
CA VAL A 100 1.81 -12.10 18.23
C VAL A 100 1.98 -13.49 18.81
N GLU A 101 2.91 -14.26 18.25
CA GLU A 101 3.41 -15.47 18.89
C GLU A 101 3.82 -15.09 20.32
N GLN A 102 3.10 -15.66 21.28
CA GLN A 102 3.65 -15.91 22.60
C GLN A 102 4.85 -16.84 22.40
N SER A 103 6.06 -16.30 22.42
CA SER A 103 7.32 -17.04 22.57
C SER A 103 8.39 -16.13 23.16
#